data_AF-A0A5C9BRA7-F1
#
_entry.id   AF-A0A5C9BRA7-F1
#
_cell.length_a   1.000
_cell.length_b   1.000
_cell.length_c   1.000
_cell.angle_alpha   90.00
_cell.angle_beta   90.00
_cell.angle_gamma   90.00
#
_symmetry.space_group_name_H-M   'P 1'
#
loop_
_entity.id
_entity.type
_entity.pdbx_description
1 polymer ?
#
loop_
_entity_poly.entity_id
_entity_poly.type
_entity_poly.pdbx_seq_one_letter_code
_entity_poly.pdbx_strand_id
1 'polypeptide(L)'
;MGKFETIPLVPEQDSAGCDITQPAPADRRLDATLEQMRKEWHGVARYRIFLTADGDWNDKTVVAEWLPYQEACDIRDKLNVVLLAQNGGVHRWASPSYGISLHLPPVVKGNQACVGDLLLHEVVEPHGEFSLSGVVVVRQFLVPAVVTEVGPGGRIVSFCDRTGGHARAPRNPHVVSASVLDVVGLLASIKAEEARRGHWGGEFITPKAIQHWLVAHQLNQDPTYPVKEAA
;
A
#
# COMPACT_ATOMS: atom_id res chain seq x y z
N MET A 1 -57.88 33.37 -25.73
CA MET A 1 -56.94 34.24 -24.99
C MET A 1 -56.12 33.38 -24.06
N GLY A 2 -54.82 33.35 -24.29
CA GLY A 2 -53.80 32.69 -23.47
C GLY A 2 -52.48 32.98 -24.16
N LYS A 3 -51.75 33.98 -23.68
CA LYS A 3 -50.50 34.47 -24.30
C LYS A 3 -49.42 33.40 -24.13
N PHE A 4 -48.73 33.05 -25.21
CA PHE A 4 -47.42 32.40 -25.13
C PHE A 4 -46.43 33.48 -24.67
N GLU A 5 -45.95 33.37 -23.43
CA GLU A 5 -44.77 34.11 -22.98
C GLU A 5 -43.53 33.34 -23.44
N THR A 6 -42.79 33.92 -24.37
CA THR A 6 -41.47 33.46 -24.78
C THR A 6 -40.52 33.67 -23.61
N ILE A 7 -40.08 32.59 -22.97
CA ILE A 7 -39.00 32.65 -21.98
C ILE A 7 -37.71 33.05 -22.72
N PRO A 8 -37.01 34.12 -22.31
CA PRO A 8 -35.72 34.45 -22.92
C PRO A 8 -34.72 33.34 -22.60
N LEU A 9 -34.11 32.77 -23.63
CA LEU A 9 -32.87 32.00 -23.50
C LEU A 9 -31.82 32.94 -22.90
N VAL A 10 -31.50 32.73 -21.62
CA VAL A 10 -30.24 33.22 -21.07
C VAL A 10 -29.14 32.49 -21.86
N PRO A 11 -28.24 33.21 -22.56
CA PRO A 11 -27.11 32.53 -23.17
C PRO A 11 -26.34 31.86 -22.04
N GLU A 12 -26.14 30.55 -22.18
CA GLU A 12 -25.18 29.80 -21.36
C GLU A 12 -23.92 30.65 -21.29
N GLN A 13 -23.52 31.05 -20.08
CA GLN A 13 -22.13 31.44 -19.90
C GLN A 13 -21.34 30.17 -20.17
N ASP A 14 -20.83 30.10 -21.40
CA ASP A 14 -19.84 29.13 -21.84
C ASP A 14 -18.89 28.90 -20.67
N SER A 15 -18.90 27.66 -20.19
CA SER A 15 -17.90 27.14 -19.29
C SER A 15 -16.55 27.60 -19.81
N ALA A 16 -15.81 28.31 -18.96
CA ALA A 16 -14.45 28.72 -19.24
C ALA A 16 -13.73 27.52 -19.87
N GLY A 17 -13.44 27.65 -21.17
CA GLY A 17 -12.85 26.59 -21.96
C GLY A 17 -11.62 26.10 -21.22
N CYS A 18 -11.64 24.84 -20.81
CA CYS A 18 -10.44 24.16 -20.39
C CYS A 18 -9.62 23.96 -21.66
N ASP A 19 -8.90 25.01 -22.05
CA ASP A 19 -8.02 25.01 -23.20
C ASP A 19 -6.83 24.09 -22.88
N ILE A 20 -7.00 22.82 -23.23
CA ILE A 20 -6.05 21.71 -23.07
C ILE A 20 -4.70 21.96 -23.77
N THR A 21 -4.55 23.08 -24.48
CA THR A 21 -3.29 23.49 -25.12
C THR A 21 -2.45 24.43 -24.25
N GLN A 22 -3.00 24.99 -23.18
CA GLN A 22 -2.22 25.77 -22.22
C GLN A 22 -1.61 24.86 -21.16
N PRO A 23 -0.29 24.92 -20.89
CA PRO A 23 0.27 24.22 -19.75
C PRO A 23 -0.46 24.69 -18.50
N ALA A 24 -1.00 23.73 -17.73
CA ALA A 24 -1.64 24.02 -16.46
C ALA A 24 -0.73 24.96 -15.66
N PRO A 25 -1.26 26.05 -15.06
CA PRO A 25 -0.44 26.94 -14.27
C PRO A 25 0.30 26.10 -13.23
N ALA A 26 1.64 26.22 -13.20
CA ALA A 26 2.49 25.45 -12.31
C ALA A 26 2.13 25.80 -10.86
N ASP A 27 1.24 25.00 -10.27
CA ASP A 27 0.81 25.19 -8.90
C ASP A 27 1.92 24.71 -7.97
N ARG A 28 2.84 25.62 -7.66
CA ARG A 28 3.99 25.39 -6.78
C ARG A 28 3.57 24.84 -5.40
N ARG A 29 2.30 24.99 -4.99
CA ARG A 29 1.77 24.40 -3.74
C ARG A 29 1.59 22.88 -3.86
N LEU A 30 1.17 22.40 -5.02
CA LEU A 30 1.08 20.97 -5.31
C LEU A 30 2.48 20.34 -5.30
N ASP A 31 3.46 21.02 -5.91
CA ASP A 31 4.86 20.56 -5.93
C ASP A 31 5.45 20.47 -4.52
N ALA A 32 5.20 21.47 -3.66
CA ALA A 32 5.65 21.45 -2.27
C ALA A 32 5.00 20.32 -1.45
N THR A 33 3.71 20.04 -1.70
CA THR A 33 2.98 18.95 -1.03
C THR A 33 3.53 17.59 -1.45
N LEU A 34 3.74 17.39 -2.76
CA LEU A 34 4.32 16.16 -3.30
C LEU A 34 5.74 15.93 -2.78
N GLU A 35 6.54 16.99 -2.68
CA GLU A 35 7.90 16.90 -2.14
C GLU A 35 7.90 16.53 -0.65
N GLN A 36 6.97 17.06 0.13
CA GLN A 36 6.80 16.68 1.52
C GLN A 36 6.38 15.21 1.66
N MET A 37 5.41 14.75 0.87
CA MET A 37 4.99 13.35 0.85
C MET A 37 6.13 12.40 0.46
N ARG A 38 6.99 12.80 -0.49
CA ARG A 38 8.20 12.04 -0.85
C ARG A 38 9.16 11.94 0.32
N LYS A 39 9.43 13.05 1.02
CA LYS A 39 10.32 13.06 2.19
C LYS A 39 9.80 12.17 3.31
N GLU A 40 8.51 12.24 3.60
CA GLU A 40 7.85 11.37 4.58
C GLU A 40 7.98 9.90 4.18
N TRP A 41 7.71 9.59 2.90
CA TRP A 41 7.88 8.24 2.36
C TRP A 41 9.33 7.75 2.49
N HIS A 42 10.32 8.58 2.12
CA HIS A 42 11.74 8.23 2.23
C HIS A 42 12.19 8.02 3.69
N GLY A 43 11.53 8.67 4.66
CA GLY A 43 11.79 8.47 6.08
C GLY A 43 11.35 7.09 6.59
N VAL A 44 10.21 6.59 6.11
CA VAL A 44 9.58 5.35 6.62
C VAL A 44 9.85 4.11 5.76
N ALA A 45 9.94 4.28 4.44
CA ALA A 45 10.13 3.17 3.53
C ALA A 45 11.52 2.54 3.68
N ARG A 46 11.56 1.22 3.47
CA ARG A 46 12.80 0.45 3.50
C ARG A 46 12.90 -0.37 2.23
N TYR A 47 14.12 -0.55 1.75
CA TYR A 47 14.40 -1.14 0.46
C TYR A 47 15.30 -2.36 0.60
N ARG A 48 15.10 -3.31 -0.30
CA ARG A 48 15.96 -4.46 -0.51
C ARG A 48 16.52 -4.41 -1.92
N ILE A 49 17.81 -4.65 -2.04
CA ILE A 49 18.52 -4.76 -3.30
C ILE A 49 18.92 -6.21 -3.50
N PHE A 50 18.61 -6.74 -4.67
CA PHE A 50 18.97 -8.10 -5.07
C PHE A 50 19.73 -8.07 -6.40
N LEU A 51 20.63 -9.04 -6.60
CA LEU A 51 21.26 -9.34 -7.87
C LEU A 51 20.55 -10.52 -8.51
N THR A 52 20.34 -10.45 -9.82
CA THR A 52 19.86 -11.57 -10.64
C THR A 52 21.04 -12.27 -11.29
N ALA A 53 20.93 -13.60 -11.42
CA ALA A 53 21.89 -14.36 -12.20
C ALA A 53 21.78 -14.05 -13.70
N ASP A 54 22.84 -14.37 -14.45
CA ASP A 54 22.84 -14.29 -15.90
C ASP A 54 21.75 -15.16 -16.51
N GLY A 55 20.84 -14.55 -17.28
CA GLY A 55 19.76 -15.25 -17.97
C GLY A 55 18.65 -15.84 -17.07
N ASP A 56 18.74 -15.72 -15.73
CA ASP A 56 17.70 -16.14 -14.80
C ASP A 56 17.28 -15.01 -13.84
N TRP A 57 16.14 -14.41 -14.15
CA TRP A 57 15.55 -13.30 -13.40
C TRP A 57 14.84 -13.74 -12.11
N ASN A 58 14.65 -15.05 -11.92
CA ASN A 58 14.02 -15.61 -10.73
C ASN A 58 15.05 -15.98 -9.66
N ASP A 59 16.28 -16.30 -10.04
CA ASP A 59 17.38 -16.49 -9.10
C ASP A 59 17.87 -15.12 -8.60
N LYS A 60 17.54 -14.81 -7.33
CA LYS A 60 17.78 -13.52 -6.71
C LYS A 60 18.61 -13.69 -5.45
N THR A 61 19.82 -13.14 -5.47
CA THR A 61 20.65 -13.03 -4.27
C THR A 61 20.43 -11.67 -3.63
N VAL A 62 19.99 -11.64 -2.36
CA VAL A 62 19.90 -10.39 -1.60
C VAL A 62 21.30 -9.86 -1.32
N VAL A 63 21.57 -8.61 -1.67
CA VAL A 63 22.85 -7.93 -1.45
C VAL A 63 22.79 -7.07 -0.19
N ALA A 64 21.65 -6.44 0.02
CA ALA A 64 21.39 -5.57 1.14
C ALA A 64 19.88 -5.44 1.33
N GLU A 65 19.45 -5.30 2.57
CA GLU A 65 18.05 -5.13 2.93
C GLU A 65 17.88 -4.17 4.11
N TRP A 66 16.62 -3.77 4.34
CA TRP A 66 16.28 -2.74 5.34
C TRP A 66 16.97 -1.39 5.10
N LEU A 67 17.28 -1.07 3.84
CA LEU A 67 17.97 0.16 3.47
C LEU A 67 17.01 1.37 3.50
N PRO A 68 17.40 2.50 4.10
CA PRO A 68 16.82 3.80 3.80
C PRO A 68 16.96 4.16 2.32
N TYR A 69 16.14 5.09 1.85
CA TYR A 69 16.13 5.49 0.43
C TYR A 69 17.51 5.92 -0.08
N GLN A 70 18.21 6.78 0.66
CA GLN A 70 19.50 7.32 0.22
C GLN A 70 20.55 6.22 0.07
N GLU A 71 20.63 5.32 1.05
CA GLU A 71 21.60 4.22 1.02
C GLU A 71 21.29 3.22 -0.11
N ALA A 72 20.01 2.99 -0.40
CA ALA A 72 19.60 2.21 -1.56
C ALA A 72 20.02 2.86 -2.88
N CYS A 73 19.93 4.19 -3.00
CA CYS A 73 20.45 4.92 -4.15
C CYS A 73 21.98 4.82 -4.26
N ASP A 74 22.70 4.95 -3.14
CA ASP A 74 24.16 4.88 -3.15
C ASP A 74 24.64 3.48 -3.58
N ILE A 75 23.99 2.41 -3.11
CA ILE A 75 24.30 1.04 -3.51
C ILE A 75 23.92 0.79 -4.98
N ARG A 76 22.76 1.28 -5.43
CA ARG A 76 22.35 1.25 -6.84
C ARG A 76 23.44 1.83 -7.72
N ASP A 77 23.96 3.00 -7.36
CA ASP A 77 24.95 3.71 -8.17
C ASP A 77 26.29 2.97 -8.19
N LYS A 78 26.70 2.38 -7.06
CA LYS A 78 27.87 1.48 -7.00
C LYS A 78 27.68 0.23 -7.87
N LEU A 79 26.53 -0.43 -7.80
CA LEU A 79 26.23 -1.62 -8.59
C LEU A 79 26.16 -1.32 -10.09
N ASN A 80 25.58 -0.20 -10.48
CA ASN A 80 25.59 0.27 -11.87
C ASN A 80 27.01 0.35 -12.43
N VAL A 81 27.94 0.97 -11.68
CA VAL A 81 29.34 1.09 -12.11
C VAL A 81 30.01 -0.27 -12.24
N VAL A 82 29.84 -1.15 -11.25
CA VAL A 82 30.46 -2.48 -11.23
C VAL A 82 29.93 -3.36 -12.36
N LEU A 83 28.61 -3.44 -12.52
CA LEU A 83 27.98 -4.27 -13.56
C LEU A 83 28.26 -3.73 -14.96
N LEU A 84 28.31 -2.42 -15.15
CA LEU A 84 28.68 -1.81 -16.43
C LEU A 84 30.12 -2.17 -16.81
N ALA A 85 31.05 -2.10 -15.86
CA ALA A 85 32.45 -2.48 -16.06
C ALA A 85 32.58 -3.98 -16.40
N GLN A 86 31.88 -4.86 -15.66
CA GLN A 86 31.88 -6.30 -15.91
C GLN A 86 31.34 -6.68 -17.29
N ASN A 87 30.39 -5.91 -17.82
CA ASN A 87 29.82 -6.13 -19.15
C ASN A 87 30.58 -5.41 -20.29
N GLY A 88 31.80 -4.92 -20.03
CA GLY A 88 32.61 -4.25 -21.06
C GLY A 88 32.02 -2.92 -21.54
N GLY A 89 31.29 -2.22 -20.68
CA GLY A 89 30.71 -0.90 -20.97
C GLY A 89 29.34 -0.93 -21.66
N VAL A 90 28.72 -2.10 -21.84
CA VAL A 90 27.41 -2.23 -22.51
C VAL A 90 26.49 -3.17 -21.73
N HIS A 91 25.29 -2.73 -21.38
CA HIS A 91 24.27 -3.63 -20.82
C HIS A 91 23.72 -4.57 -21.90
N ARG A 92 23.85 -5.89 -21.71
CA ARG A 92 23.26 -6.91 -22.59
C ARG A 92 22.03 -7.50 -21.94
N TRP A 93 21.09 -7.98 -22.76
CA TRP A 93 19.78 -8.47 -22.31
C TRP A 93 19.82 -9.69 -21.35
N ALA A 94 20.94 -10.42 -21.30
CA ALA A 94 21.14 -11.59 -20.45
C ALA A 94 22.27 -11.40 -19.42
N SER A 95 22.74 -10.17 -19.20
CA SER A 95 23.77 -9.84 -18.22
C SER A 95 23.23 -9.83 -16.78
N PRO A 96 24.09 -9.92 -15.75
CA PRO A 96 23.63 -9.84 -14.38
C PRO A 96 23.12 -8.41 -14.15
N SER A 97 21.99 -8.31 -13.48
CA SER A 97 21.35 -7.04 -13.16
C SER A 97 21.09 -6.97 -11.67
N TYR A 98 20.71 -5.79 -11.18
CA TYR A 98 20.13 -5.66 -9.86
C TYR A 98 18.67 -5.21 -9.96
N GLY A 99 17.89 -5.53 -8.94
CA GLY A 99 16.59 -4.93 -8.71
C GLY A 99 16.51 -4.32 -7.33
N ILE A 100 15.68 -3.28 -7.21
CA ILE A 100 15.36 -2.63 -5.95
C ILE A 100 13.88 -2.85 -5.69
N SER A 101 13.54 -3.40 -4.52
CA SER A 101 12.16 -3.62 -4.10
C SER A 101 11.92 -2.99 -2.73
N LEU A 102 10.69 -2.57 -2.48
CA LEU A 102 10.27 -2.18 -1.13
C LEU A 102 10.24 -3.40 -0.22
N HIS A 103 10.71 -3.22 1.01
CA HIS A 103 10.41 -4.14 2.08
C HIS A 103 8.94 -3.95 2.46
N LEU A 104 8.17 -5.04 2.43
CA LEU A 104 6.76 -5.04 2.76
C LEU A 104 6.54 -5.95 3.97
N PRO A 105 5.84 -5.51 5.02
CA PRO A 105 5.42 -6.40 6.09
C PRO A 105 4.65 -7.61 5.51
N PRO A 106 5.00 -8.84 5.92
CA PRO A 106 4.38 -10.04 5.37
C PRO A 106 2.91 -10.10 5.76
N VAL A 107 2.05 -10.25 4.74
CA VAL A 107 0.62 -10.48 4.94
C VAL A 107 0.32 -11.95 4.72
N VAL A 108 0.05 -12.67 5.80
CA VAL A 108 -0.16 -14.12 5.78
C VAL A 108 -1.64 -14.41 5.75
N LYS A 109 -2.11 -15.22 4.79
CA LYS A 109 -3.49 -15.71 4.77
C LYS A 109 -3.60 -16.90 5.71
N GLY A 110 -4.51 -16.84 6.67
CA GLY A 110 -4.69 -17.92 7.64
C GLY A 110 -5.27 -17.45 8.96
N ASN A 111 -5.75 -18.39 9.76
CA ASN A 111 -6.42 -18.14 11.04
C ASN A 111 -5.51 -18.29 12.27
N GLN A 112 -4.19 -18.32 12.05
CA GLN A 112 -3.17 -18.36 13.10
C GLN A 112 -2.60 -16.96 13.30
N ALA A 113 -2.50 -16.53 14.56
CA ALA A 113 -2.02 -15.21 14.95
C ALA A 113 -1.53 -15.22 16.41
N CYS A 114 -0.97 -14.08 16.82
CA CYS A 114 -0.72 -13.71 18.20
C CYS A 114 -1.69 -12.59 18.64
N VAL A 115 -1.89 -12.44 19.95
CA VAL A 115 -2.62 -11.28 20.50
C VAL A 115 -1.87 -10.00 20.13
N GLY A 116 -2.60 -9.00 19.66
CA GLY A 116 -2.06 -7.72 19.19
C GLY A 116 -1.74 -7.67 17.71
N ASP A 117 -1.69 -8.81 17.00
CA ASP A 117 -1.48 -8.81 15.55
C ASP A 117 -2.59 -8.04 14.82
N LEU A 118 -2.22 -7.45 13.68
CA LEU A 118 -3.18 -6.86 12.76
C LEU A 118 -3.90 -7.99 12.03
N LEU A 119 -5.22 -7.92 12.04
CA LEU A 119 -6.12 -8.79 11.34
C LEU A 119 -6.84 -7.99 10.24
N LEU A 120 -6.85 -8.50 9.02
CA LEU A 120 -7.72 -8.03 7.95
C LEU A 120 -8.77 -9.11 7.72
N HIS A 121 -10.02 -8.78 8.02
CA HIS A 121 -11.12 -9.71 7.90
C HIS A 121 -12.15 -9.22 6.90
N GLU A 122 -12.79 -10.17 6.22
CA GLU A 122 -13.76 -9.87 5.17
C GLU A 122 -15.12 -9.51 5.77
N VAL A 123 -15.64 -8.38 5.32
CA VAL A 123 -16.98 -7.90 5.60
C VAL A 123 -17.77 -7.85 4.30
N VAL A 124 -19.00 -8.37 4.36
CA VAL A 124 -19.95 -8.38 3.24
C VAL A 124 -21.20 -7.65 3.70
N GLU A 125 -21.49 -6.51 3.06
CA GLU A 125 -22.64 -5.66 3.39
C GLU A 125 -23.57 -5.51 2.19
N PRO A 126 -24.90 -5.41 2.39
CA PRO A 126 -25.82 -5.05 1.32
C PRO A 126 -25.49 -3.66 0.77
N HIS A 127 -25.29 -3.56 -0.54
CA HIS A 127 -25.07 -2.29 -1.24
C HIS A 127 -26.39 -1.67 -1.73
N GLY A 128 -27.42 -2.49 -1.94
CA GLY A 128 -28.76 -2.08 -2.35
C GLY A 128 -29.50 -3.19 -3.12
N GLU A 129 -30.78 -2.96 -3.41
CA GLU A 129 -31.57 -3.84 -4.27
C GLU A 129 -31.27 -3.53 -5.75
N PHE A 130 -30.96 -4.56 -6.55
CA PHE A 130 -30.96 -4.43 -8.00
C PHE A 130 -32.40 -4.52 -8.51
N SER A 131 -32.97 -3.38 -8.91
CA SER A 131 -34.41 -3.20 -9.18
C SER A 131 -35.00 -4.05 -10.31
N LEU A 132 -34.21 -4.90 -10.97
CA LEU A 132 -34.62 -5.69 -12.14
C LEU A 132 -34.61 -7.21 -11.94
N SER A 133 -34.18 -7.74 -10.78
CA SER A 133 -34.06 -9.22 -10.64
C SER A 133 -34.25 -9.80 -9.24
N GLY A 134 -34.62 -9.02 -8.21
CA GLY A 134 -34.69 -9.53 -6.83
C GLY A 134 -33.33 -10.00 -6.27
N VAL A 135 -32.24 -9.68 -6.97
CA VAL A 135 -30.86 -9.96 -6.55
C VAL A 135 -30.37 -8.82 -5.69
N VAL A 136 -29.90 -9.15 -4.48
CA VAL A 136 -29.24 -8.20 -3.58
C VAL A 136 -27.82 -7.98 -4.08
N VAL A 137 -27.46 -6.72 -4.35
CA VAL A 137 -26.07 -6.36 -4.62
C VAL A 137 -25.36 -6.25 -3.28
N VAL A 138 -24.26 -6.97 -3.13
CA VAL A 138 -23.42 -6.90 -1.93
C VAL A 138 -22.10 -6.21 -2.24
N ARG A 139 -21.56 -5.53 -1.24
CA ARG A 139 -20.20 -4.97 -1.24
C ARG A 139 -19.35 -5.81 -0.32
N GLN A 140 -18.22 -6.28 -0.83
CA GLN A 140 -17.26 -7.12 -0.11
C GLN A 140 -15.93 -6.37 0.00
N PHE A 141 -15.38 -6.28 1.21
CA PHE A 141 -14.14 -5.57 1.51
C PHE A 141 -13.48 -6.12 2.76
N LEU A 142 -12.21 -5.77 2.97
CA LEU A 142 -11.45 -6.08 4.17
C LEU A 142 -11.47 -4.90 5.14
N VAL A 143 -11.67 -5.22 6.42
CA VAL A 143 -11.63 -4.27 7.52
C VAL A 143 -10.45 -4.61 8.43
N PRO A 144 -9.63 -3.63 8.84
CA PRO A 144 -8.56 -3.83 9.79
C PRO A 144 -9.12 -3.97 11.22
N ALA A 145 -8.51 -4.88 11.95
CA ALA A 145 -8.86 -5.27 13.29
C ALA A 145 -7.60 -5.64 14.08
N VAL A 146 -7.71 -5.68 15.41
CA VAL A 146 -6.66 -6.20 16.29
C VAL A 146 -7.11 -7.54 16.87
N VAL A 147 -6.24 -8.54 16.85
CA VAL A 147 -6.49 -9.82 17.52
C VAL A 147 -6.47 -9.60 19.04
N THR A 148 -7.54 -9.97 19.72
CA THR A 148 -7.69 -9.77 21.17
C THR A 148 -7.50 -11.04 21.98
N GLU A 149 -7.79 -12.21 21.38
CA GLU A 149 -7.62 -13.51 22.05
C GLU A 149 -7.28 -14.59 21.03
N VAL A 150 -6.40 -15.50 21.43
CA VAL A 150 -6.02 -16.69 20.66
C VAL A 150 -6.15 -17.95 21.50
N GLY A 151 -6.62 -19.02 20.87
CA GLY A 151 -6.77 -20.34 21.48
C GLY A 151 -5.54 -21.22 21.28
N PRO A 152 -5.66 -22.53 21.58
CA PRO A 152 -4.58 -23.50 21.37
C PRO A 152 -4.04 -23.48 19.94
N GLY A 153 -2.71 -23.51 19.81
CA GLY A 153 -2.03 -23.47 18.51
C GLY A 153 -2.11 -22.12 17.77
N GLY A 154 -2.41 -21.02 18.49
CA GLY A 154 -2.44 -19.66 17.95
C GLY A 154 -3.68 -19.36 17.12
N ARG A 155 -4.74 -20.18 17.20
CA ARG A 155 -5.96 -19.95 16.44
C ARG A 155 -6.70 -18.73 16.96
N ILE A 156 -7.07 -17.80 16.07
CA ILE A 156 -7.85 -16.60 16.46
C ILE A 156 -9.17 -17.04 17.12
N VAL A 157 -9.46 -16.50 18.30
CA VAL A 157 -10.70 -16.71 19.04
C VAL A 157 -11.56 -15.46 18.97
N SER A 158 -10.98 -14.30 19.29
CA SER A 158 -11.66 -13.01 19.22
C SER A 158 -10.76 -11.93 18.65
N PHE A 159 -11.40 -10.88 18.13
CA PHE A 159 -10.75 -9.69 17.62
C PHE A 159 -11.61 -8.46 17.87
N CYS A 160 -11.04 -7.28 17.72
CA CYS A 160 -11.75 -6.01 17.81
C CYS A 160 -11.49 -5.19 16.55
N ASP A 161 -12.55 -4.75 15.88
CA ASP A 161 -12.47 -3.83 14.75
C ASP A 161 -13.20 -2.53 15.06
N ARG A 162 -13.39 -1.67 14.06
CA ARG A 162 -14.10 -0.38 14.23
C ARG A 162 -15.55 -0.52 14.70
N THR A 163 -16.19 -1.68 14.50
CA THR A 163 -17.58 -1.96 14.89
C THR A 163 -17.70 -2.57 16.29
N GLY A 164 -16.59 -3.00 16.87
CA GLY A 164 -16.51 -3.52 18.23
C GLY A 164 -15.81 -4.87 18.33
N GLY A 165 -16.05 -5.57 19.44
CA GLY A 165 -15.48 -6.89 19.72
C GLY A 165 -16.27 -8.02 19.05
N HIS A 166 -15.54 -8.97 18.48
CA HIS A 166 -16.07 -10.15 17.80
C HIS A 166 -15.54 -11.41 18.47
N ALA A 167 -16.44 -12.30 18.90
CA ALA A 167 -16.09 -13.53 19.64
C ALA A 167 -15.98 -14.78 18.76
N ARG A 168 -15.76 -14.61 17.44
CA ARG A 168 -15.64 -15.72 16.49
C ARG A 168 -14.57 -15.42 15.46
N ALA A 169 -13.74 -16.42 15.16
CA ALA A 169 -12.75 -16.34 14.10
C ALA A 169 -13.42 -15.97 12.74
N PRO A 170 -12.86 -15.00 12.01
CA PRO A 170 -13.37 -14.63 10.69
C PRO A 170 -13.06 -15.71 9.65
N ARG A 171 -13.74 -15.65 8.50
CA ARG A 171 -13.48 -16.54 7.37
C ARG A 171 -12.31 -16.02 6.53
N ASN A 172 -11.34 -16.88 6.23
CA ASN A 172 -10.19 -16.57 5.38
C ASN A 172 -9.44 -15.25 5.71
N PRO A 173 -9.12 -14.96 6.99
CA PRO A 173 -8.45 -13.72 7.33
C PRO A 173 -7.04 -13.62 6.76
N HIS A 174 -6.56 -12.38 6.72
CA HIS A 174 -5.15 -12.08 6.56
C HIS A 174 -4.59 -11.49 7.86
N VAL A 175 -3.36 -11.85 8.20
CA VAL A 175 -2.71 -11.46 9.45
C VAL A 175 -1.37 -10.83 9.14
N VAL A 176 -1.03 -9.76 9.86
CA VAL A 176 0.30 -9.14 9.88
C VAL A 176 0.77 -9.08 11.32
N SER A 177 1.98 -9.58 11.58
CA SER A 177 2.47 -9.69 12.95
C SER A 177 2.77 -8.32 13.57
N ALA A 178 2.39 -8.15 14.83
CA ALA A 178 2.76 -6.97 15.64
C ALA A 178 4.26 -6.89 15.92
N SER A 179 5.03 -7.96 15.69
CA SER A 179 6.50 -7.95 15.80
C SER A 179 7.20 -7.12 14.71
N VAL A 180 6.51 -6.82 13.61
CA VAL A 180 7.06 -6.09 12.45
C VAL A 180 6.23 -4.86 12.07
N LEU A 181 5.17 -4.57 12.82
CA LEU A 181 4.21 -3.52 12.49
C LEU A 181 3.71 -2.83 13.76
N ASP A 182 3.72 -1.50 13.76
CA ASP A 182 3.00 -0.69 14.75
C ASP A 182 1.49 -0.72 14.45
N VAL A 183 0.83 -1.76 14.97
CA VAL A 183 -0.61 -1.99 14.77
C VAL A 183 -1.44 -0.85 15.35
N VAL A 184 -1.06 -0.32 16.51
CA VAL A 184 -1.79 0.74 17.20
C VAL A 184 -1.72 2.04 16.40
N GLY A 185 -0.51 2.43 15.96
CA GLY A 185 -0.31 3.60 15.13
C GLY A 185 -1.04 3.48 13.79
N LEU A 186 -1.00 2.31 13.15
CA LEU A 186 -1.71 2.07 11.89
C LEU A 186 -3.22 2.26 12.03
N LEU A 187 -3.83 1.62 13.04
CA LEU A 187 -5.27 1.74 13.28
C LEU A 187 -5.68 3.18 13.62
N ALA A 188 -4.83 3.90 14.36
CA ALA A 188 -5.05 5.32 14.64
C ALA A 188 -5.01 6.18 13.38
N SER A 189 -4.04 5.96 12.48
CA SER A 189 -3.93 6.72 11.23
C SER A 189 -5.09 6.43 10.26
N ILE A 190 -5.52 5.17 10.16
CA ILE A 190 -6.71 4.80 9.38
C ILE A 190 -7.95 5.51 9.93
N LYS A 191 -8.15 5.50 11.26
CA LYS A 191 -9.26 6.20 11.90
C LYS A 191 -9.22 7.71 11.68
N ALA A 192 -8.03 8.31 11.72
CA ALA A 192 -7.85 9.73 11.43
C ALA A 192 -8.21 10.05 9.97
N GLU A 193 -7.85 9.18 9.03
CA GLU A 193 -8.18 9.35 7.62
C GLU A 193 -9.68 9.18 7.35
N GLU A 194 -10.34 8.22 8.01
CA GLU A 194 -11.80 8.08 7.98
C GLU A 194 -12.49 9.36 8.47
N ALA A 195 -12.03 9.93 9.58
CA ALA A 195 -12.55 11.19 10.10
C ALA A 195 -12.31 12.36 9.14
N ARG A 196 -11.13 12.43 8.50
CA ARG A 196 -10.76 13.51 7.57
C ARG A 196 -11.59 13.48 6.29
N ARG A 197 -11.83 12.30 5.71
CA ARG A 197 -12.60 12.18 4.47
C ARG A 197 -14.11 12.23 4.70
N GLY A 198 -14.57 11.93 5.91
CA GLY A 198 -16.01 11.77 6.19
C GLY A 198 -16.64 10.57 5.47
N HIS A 199 -15.84 9.75 4.77
CA HIS A 199 -16.25 8.52 4.09
C HIS A 199 -15.05 7.58 3.86
N TRP A 200 -15.33 6.27 3.88
CA TRP A 200 -14.50 5.08 3.56
C TRP A 200 -12.96 5.25 3.45
N GLY A 201 -12.29 5.43 4.60
CA GLY A 201 -10.82 5.37 4.74
C GLY A 201 -10.27 4.04 5.28
N GLY A 202 -11.09 3.21 5.93
CA GLY A 202 -10.67 1.97 6.59
C GLY A 202 -11.06 0.67 5.89
N GLU A 203 -11.46 0.73 4.62
CA GLU A 203 -11.91 -0.44 3.87
C GLU A 203 -11.04 -0.71 2.67
N PHE A 204 -10.66 -1.97 2.51
CA PHE A 204 -9.67 -2.37 1.53
C PHE A 204 -10.22 -3.48 0.65
N ILE A 205 -10.20 -3.27 -0.66
CA ILE A 205 -10.70 -4.27 -1.62
C ILE A 205 -9.84 -5.55 -1.57
N THR A 206 -8.55 -5.40 -1.30
CA THR A 206 -7.59 -6.52 -1.20
C THR A 206 -6.50 -6.19 -0.19
N PRO A 207 -5.71 -7.18 0.28
CA PRO A 207 -4.55 -6.92 1.13
C PRO A 207 -3.51 -6.01 0.46
N LYS A 208 -3.50 -5.95 -0.88
CA LYS A 208 -2.62 -5.04 -1.62
C LYS A 208 -2.99 -3.58 -1.41
N ALA A 209 -4.28 -3.26 -1.22
CA ALA A 209 -4.75 -1.90 -1.06
C ALA A 209 -4.27 -1.23 0.24
N ILE A 210 -3.99 -2.01 1.29
CA ILE A 210 -3.47 -1.50 2.57
C ILE A 210 -1.94 -1.38 2.60
N GLN A 211 -1.20 -1.87 1.59
CA GLN A 211 0.27 -1.97 1.66
C GLN A 211 0.98 -0.65 1.99
N HIS A 212 0.50 0.47 1.48
CA HIS A 212 1.13 1.76 1.79
C HIS A 212 1.02 2.12 3.27
N TRP A 213 -0.11 1.81 3.92
CA TRP A 213 -0.27 1.94 5.38
C TRP A 213 0.66 1.00 6.12
N LEU A 214 0.79 -0.25 5.66
CA LEU A 214 1.68 -1.22 6.28
C LEU A 214 3.14 -0.74 6.25
N VAL A 215 3.59 -0.19 5.12
CA VAL A 215 4.96 0.37 5.01
C VAL A 215 5.12 1.60 5.88
N ALA A 216 4.13 2.49 5.95
CA ALA A 216 4.20 3.69 6.77
C ALA A 216 4.32 3.39 8.28
N HIS A 217 3.80 2.24 8.71
CA HIS A 217 3.79 1.81 10.12
C HIS A 217 4.69 0.59 10.39
N GLN A 218 5.54 0.20 9.45
CA GLN A 218 6.45 -0.92 9.66
C GLN A 218 7.46 -0.58 10.77
N LEU A 219 7.78 -1.56 11.60
CA LEU A 219 8.84 -1.42 12.58
C LEU A 219 10.18 -1.54 11.87
N ASN A 220 10.88 -0.42 11.75
CA ASN A 220 12.14 -0.34 11.03
C ASN A 220 13.23 -1.12 11.77
N GLN A 221 14.04 -1.83 10.98
CA GLN A 221 15.25 -2.49 11.44
C GLN A 221 16.47 -1.77 10.88
N ASP A 222 17.63 -2.07 11.46
CA ASP A 222 18.90 -1.56 10.95
C ASP A 222 19.22 -2.19 9.57
N PRO A 223 19.87 -1.44 8.68
CA PRO A 223 20.38 -1.95 7.41
C PRO A 223 21.16 -3.25 7.59
N THR A 224 20.80 -4.26 6.79
CA THR A 224 21.42 -5.57 6.85
C THR A 224 22.15 -5.88 5.56
N TYR A 225 23.39 -6.29 5.70
CA TYR A 225 24.31 -6.61 4.61
C TYR A 225 24.67 -8.07 4.74
N PRO A 226 23.96 -8.99 4.05
CA PRO A 226 24.35 -10.40 4.04
C PRO A 226 25.80 -10.49 3.57
N VAL A 227 26.68 -10.81 4.52
CA VAL A 227 28.11 -10.97 4.28
C VAL A 227 28.25 -12.10 3.27
N LYS A 228 28.72 -11.81 2.07
CA LYS A 228 29.34 -12.85 1.26
C LYS A 228 30.67 -13.16 1.94
N GLU A 229 30.81 -14.34 2.53
CA GLU A 229 32.13 -14.93 2.73
C GLU A 229 32.84 -14.83 1.38
N ALA A 230 34.00 -14.16 1.38
CA ALA A 230 34.84 -14.05 0.22
C ALA A 230 35.21 -15.47 -0.24
N ALA A 231 34.76 -15.85 -1.43
CA ALA A 231 35.32 -16.96 -2.19
C ALA A 231 36.30 -16.42 -3.22
#